data_AF-A0AAW3TC54-F1
#
_entry.id   AF-A0AAW3TC54-F1
#
_cell.length_a   1.000
_cell.length_b   1.000
_cell.length_c   1.000
_cell.angle_alpha   90.00
_cell.angle_beta   90.00
_cell.angle_gamma   90.00
#
_symmetry.space_group_name_H-M   'P 1'
#
loop_
_entity.id
_entity.type
_entity.pdbx_description
1 polymer ?
#
loop_
_entity_poly.entity_id
_entity_poly.type
_entity_poly.pdbx_seq_one_letter_code
_entity_poly.pdbx_strand_id
1 'polypeptide(L)' 'MKKALLALIVAPLFAVSATYAVADDAPTASAEMIKEYTEMCVNWAKDDDVSNEELNAYVLKCVNDELESEGYKKVSSVKI' A
#
# COMPACT_ATOMS: atom_id res chain seq x y z
N MET A 1 53.20 -15.72 19.27
CA MET A 1 53.06 -16.64 18.13
C MET A 1 51.64 -16.58 17.62
N LYS A 2 51.48 -16.39 16.31
CA LYS A 2 50.34 -16.68 15.42
C LYS A 2 48.94 -16.25 15.88
N LYS A 3 48.54 -15.11 15.31
CA LYS A 3 47.19 -14.60 15.13
C LYS A 3 46.26 -15.71 14.61
N ALA A 4 45.10 -15.86 15.22
CA ALA A 4 43.93 -16.45 14.59
C ALA A 4 42.76 -15.50 14.84
N LEU A 5 42.64 -14.48 13.99
CA LEU A 5 41.41 -13.73 13.81
C LEU A 5 40.38 -14.70 13.26
N LEU A 6 39.36 -15.03 14.06
CA LEU A 6 38.15 -15.67 13.56
C LEU A 6 37.42 -14.65 12.69
N ALA A 7 37.55 -14.82 11.38
CA ALA A 7 36.84 -14.02 10.40
C ALA A 7 35.33 -14.23 10.56
N LEU A 8 34.63 -13.16 10.94
CA LEU A 8 33.18 -13.07 10.82
C LEU A 8 32.83 -13.15 9.33
N ILE A 9 32.31 -14.29 8.90
CA ILE A 9 31.73 -14.45 7.57
C ILE A 9 30.41 -13.69 7.60
N VAL A 10 30.44 -12.42 7.21
CA VAL A 10 29.24 -11.66 6.89
C VAL A 10 28.72 -12.21 5.58
N ALA A 11 27.76 -13.14 5.64
CA ALA A 11 27.04 -13.58 4.45
C ALA A 11 26.25 -12.38 3.90
N PRO A 12 26.45 -11.98 2.63
CA PRO A 12 25.56 -11.01 2.03
C PRO A 12 24.20 -11.68 1.85
N LEU A 13 23.25 -11.32 2.72
CA LEU A 13 21.84 -11.54 2.45
C LEU A 13 21.51 -10.71 1.21
N PHE A 14 21.47 -11.38 0.06
CA PHE A 14 20.85 -10.82 -1.14
C PHE A 14 19.39 -10.58 -0.79
N ALA A 15 19.07 -9.35 -0.36
CA ALA A 15 17.70 -8.88 -0.31
C ALA A 15 17.20 -8.86 -1.75
N VAL A 16 16.46 -9.89 -2.14
CA VAL A 16 15.61 -9.86 -3.33
C VAL A 16 14.53 -8.83 -3.01
N SER A 17 14.79 -7.57 -3.32
CA SER A 17 13.73 -6.58 -3.45
C SER A 17 12.91 -7.02 -4.65
N ALA A 18 11.79 -7.70 -4.40
CA ALA A 18 10.76 -7.88 -5.41
C ALA A 18 10.31 -6.47 -5.82
N THR A 19 10.89 -5.96 -6.91
CA THR A 19 10.37 -4.79 -7.56
C THR A 19 9.06 -5.24 -8.19
N TYR A 20 7.95 -5.03 -7.49
CA TYR A 20 6.63 -5.06 -8.08
C TYR A 20 6.61 -3.90 -9.09
N ALA A 21 7.03 -4.20 -10.32
CA ALA A 21 6.74 -3.33 -11.43
C ALA A 21 5.23 -3.44 -11.61
N VAL A 22 4.49 -2.54 -10.95
CA VAL A 22 3.08 -2.30 -11.25
C VAL A 22 3.08 -1.83 -12.70
N ALA A 23 2.86 -2.77 -13.62
CA ALA A 23 2.82 -2.45 -15.03
C ALA A 23 1.72 -1.40 -15.23
N ASP A 24 1.98 -0.40 -16.07
CA ASP A 24 1.00 0.63 -16.44
C ASP A 24 -0.31 0.02 -17.04
N ASP A 25 -0.27 -1.28 -17.34
CA ASP A 25 -1.36 -2.13 -17.80
C ASP A 25 -2.29 -2.68 -16.71
N ALA A 26 -2.15 -2.28 -15.43
CA ALA A 26 -3.11 -2.67 -14.39
C ALA A 26 -4.56 -2.35 -14.84
N PRO A 27 -5.56 -3.22 -14.60
CA PRO A 27 -6.93 -2.93 -14.96
C PRO A 27 -7.49 -1.74 -14.14
N THR A 28 -8.46 -1.04 -14.72
CA THR A 28 -9.30 -0.10 -13.96
C THR A 28 -10.34 -0.88 -13.17
N ALA A 29 -10.48 -0.60 -11.88
CA ALA A 29 -11.52 -1.20 -11.04
C ALA A 29 -12.93 -0.78 -11.48
N SER A 30 -13.92 -1.60 -11.13
CA SER A 30 -15.33 -1.25 -11.37
C SER A 30 -15.76 -0.10 -10.45
N ALA A 31 -16.76 0.66 -10.88
CA ALA A 31 -17.34 1.72 -10.05
C ALA A 31 -17.96 1.17 -8.75
N GLU A 32 -18.49 -0.06 -8.79
CA GLU A 32 -19.02 -0.76 -7.63
C GLU A 32 -17.93 -1.09 -6.61
N MET A 33 -16.79 -1.64 -7.06
CA MET A 33 -15.65 -1.93 -6.19
C MET A 33 -15.08 -0.66 -5.55
N ILE A 34 -14.92 0.42 -6.33
CA ILE A 34 -14.46 1.72 -5.78
C ILE A 34 -15.46 2.21 -4.71
N LYS A 35 -16.76 2.04 -4.92
CA LYS A 35 -17.79 2.40 -3.94
C LYS A 35 -17.68 1.55 -2.68
N GLU A 36 -17.54 0.24 -2.81
CA GLU A 36 -17.39 -0.68 -1.66
C GLU A 36 -16.16 -0.35 -0.82
N TYR A 37 -15.00 -0.15 -1.44
CA TYR A 37 -13.80 0.29 -0.73
C TYR A 37 -13.96 1.66 -0.10
N THR A 38 -14.65 2.60 -0.77
CA THR A 38 -14.92 3.91 -0.19
C THR A 38 -15.77 3.80 1.07
N GLU A 39 -16.84 3.00 1.05
CA GLU A 39 -17.71 2.78 2.21
C GLU A 39 -16.97 2.10 3.37
N MET A 40 -16.12 1.11 3.06
CA MET A 40 -15.25 0.45 4.03
C MET A 40 -14.26 1.44 4.68
N CYS A 41 -13.53 2.20 3.86
CA CYS A 41 -12.54 3.17 4.33
C CYS A 41 -13.17 4.33 5.11
N VAL A 42 -14.40 4.74 4.79
CA VAL A 42 -15.15 5.71 5.61
C VAL A 42 -15.47 5.16 6.99
N ASN A 43 -15.77 3.87 7.11
CA ASN A 43 -16.03 3.26 8.42
C ASN A 43 -14.74 3.15 9.25
N TRP A 44 -13.62 2.75 8.63
CA TRP A 44 -12.33 2.76 9.32
C TRP A 44 -11.90 4.15 9.75
N ALA A 45 -12.14 5.18 8.93
CA ALA A 45 -11.88 6.56 9.30
C ALA A 45 -12.66 6.99 10.57
N LYS A 46 -13.89 6.50 10.73
CA LYS A 46 -14.69 6.76 11.95
C LYS A 46 -14.13 6.01 13.16
N ASP A 47 -13.73 4.76 12.97
CA ASP A 47 -13.15 3.93 14.03
C ASP A 47 -11.80 4.50 14.51
N ASP A 48 -11.05 5.13 13.60
CA ASP A 48 -9.78 5.80 13.84
C ASP A 48 -9.93 7.26 14.35
N ASP A 49 -11.16 7.76 14.53
CA ASP A 49 -11.48 9.15 14.92
C ASP A 49 -10.82 10.22 14.00
N VAL A 50 -10.78 9.95 12.69
CA VAL A 50 -10.23 10.86 11.68
C VAL A 50 -11.11 12.10 11.58
N SER A 51 -10.49 13.28 11.62
CA SER A 51 -11.20 14.56 11.52
C SER A 51 -11.86 14.75 10.15
N ASN A 52 -12.94 15.55 10.10
CA ASN A 52 -13.60 15.88 8.83
C ASN A 52 -12.67 16.61 7.83
N GLU A 53 -11.67 17.34 8.33
CA GLU A 53 -10.68 18.04 7.51
C GLU A 53 -9.73 17.05 6.80
N GLU A 54 -9.48 15.90 7.42
CA GLU A 54 -8.57 14.86 6.93
C GLU A 54 -9.30 13.71 6.21
N LEU A 55 -10.63 13.59 6.39
CA LEU A 55 -11.44 12.47 5.93
C LEU A 55 -11.24 12.14 4.44
N ASN A 56 -11.26 13.15 3.57
CA ASN A 56 -11.11 12.91 2.13
C ASN A 56 -9.72 12.33 1.79
N ALA A 57 -8.66 12.88 2.39
CA ALA A 57 -7.29 12.43 2.16
C ALA A 57 -7.07 11.02 2.71
N TYR A 58 -7.61 10.73 3.90
CA TYR A 58 -7.57 9.41 4.51
C TYR A 58 -8.26 8.38 3.61
N VAL A 59 -9.51 8.64 3.20
CA VAL A 59 -10.30 7.69 2.42
C VAL A 59 -9.69 7.48 1.03
N LEU A 60 -9.19 8.53 0.37
CA LEU A 60 -8.51 8.39 -0.92
C LEU A 60 -7.25 7.52 -0.81
N LYS A 61 -6.46 7.71 0.25
CA LYS A 61 -5.27 6.88 0.49
C LYS A 61 -5.68 5.42 0.71
N CYS A 62 -6.61 5.18 1.62
CA CYS A 62 -7.11 3.85 1.94
C CYS A 62 -7.63 3.12 0.69
N VAL A 63 -8.50 3.76 -0.11
CA VAL A 63 -9.01 3.17 -1.36
C VAL A 63 -7.88 2.85 -2.34
N ASN A 64 -6.87 3.71 -2.46
CA ASN A 64 -5.73 3.45 -3.34
C ASN A 64 -4.81 2.34 -2.84
N ASP A 65 -4.69 2.15 -1.53
CA ASP A 65 -3.94 1.05 -0.94
C ASP A 65 -4.66 -0.29 -1.20
N GLU A 66 -6.00 -0.34 -1.05
CA GLU A 66 -6.81 -1.52 -1.40
C GLU A 66 -6.73 -1.85 -2.90
N LEU A 67 -6.88 -0.84 -3.76
CA LEU A 67 -6.77 -1.02 -5.22
C LEU A 67 -5.40 -1.54 -5.63
N GLU A 68 -4.33 -1.00 -5.07
CA GLU A 68 -2.96 -1.44 -5.37
C GLU A 68 -2.70 -2.87 -4.87
N SER A 69 -3.22 -3.23 -3.69
CA SER A 69 -3.13 -4.60 -3.15
C SER A 69 -3.80 -5.63 -4.07
N GLU A 70 -4.93 -5.26 -4.68
CA GLU A 70 -5.68 -6.10 -5.61
C GLU A 70 -5.21 -5.98 -7.07
N GLY A 71 -4.17 -5.18 -7.33
CA GLY A 71 -3.56 -5.04 -8.66
C GLY A 71 -4.30 -4.13 -9.63
N TYR A 72 -5.13 -3.21 -9.14
CA TYR A 72 -5.85 -2.21 -9.92
C TYR A 72 -5.11 -0.86 -9.99
N LYS A 73 -5.47 -0.04 -10.98
CA LYS A 73 -5.02 1.37 -11.05
C LYS A 73 -5.56 2.18 -9.88
N LYS A 74 -4.72 3.09 -9.37
CA LYS A 74 -5.11 4.13 -8.41
C LYS A 74 -6.11 5.11 -9.04
N VAL A 75 -6.98 5.67 -8.20
CA VAL A 75 -7.93 6.73 -8.55
C VAL A 75 -7.44 8.08 -8.05
N SER A 76 -7.84 9.15 -8.73
CA SER A 76 -7.50 10.53 -8.36
C SER A 76 -8.49 11.15 -7.35
N SER A 77 -9.68 10.55 -7.19
CA SER A 77 -10.72 11.06 -6.31
C SER A 77 -11.72 9.97 -5.94
N VAL A 78 -12.34 10.12 -4.77
CA VAL A 78 -13.43 9.28 -4.26
C VAL A 78 -14.63 10.17 -3.89
N LYS A 79 -15.83 9.61 -3.93
CA LYS A 79 -17.07 10.29 -3.52
C LYS A 79 -17.51 9.75 -2.16
N ILE A 80 -17.44 10.60 -1.14
CA ILE A 80 -17.80 10.32 0.26
C ILE A 80 -18.98 11.18 0.68
#